data_AF-A0AAD1HA13-F1
#
_entry.id   AF-A0AAD1HA13-F1
#
_cell.length_a   1.000
_cell.length_b   1.000
_cell.length_c   1.000
_cell.angle_alpha   90.00
_cell.angle_beta   90.00
_cell.angle_gamma   90.00
#
_symmetry.space_group_name_H-M   'P 1'
#
loop_
_entity.id
_entity.type
_entity.pdbx_description
1 polymer ?
#
loop_
_entity_poly.entity_id
_entity_poly.type
_entity_poly.pdbx_seq_one_letter_code
_entity_poly.pdbx_strand_id
1 'polypeptide(L)'
;MHRLRVVRVGLPADAIYVEGASNTEDERYSPGERYGRVYQINYLRCIGCGLCIEACPTRALTMTNEYEMADDNRADLIWGKDKLLVSEPGR
;
A
#
# COMPACT_ATOMS: atom_id res chain seq x y z
N MET A 1 6.76 10.04 8.16
CA MET A 1 5.63 9.34 7.49
C MET A 1 6.23 8.46 6.41
N HIS A 2 6.34 7.16 6.62
CA HIS A 2 6.79 6.25 5.57
C HIS A 2 5.69 6.11 4.51
N ARG A 3 6.04 6.21 3.23
CA ARG A 3 5.10 5.92 2.14
C ARG A 3 5.04 4.40 1.93
N LEU A 4 3.95 3.95 1.32
CA LEU A 4 3.80 2.61 0.79
C LEU A 4 4.11 2.67 -0.72
N ARG A 5 5.13 1.94 -1.18
CA ARG A 5 5.32 1.65 -2.60
C ARG A 5 4.13 0.86 -3.10
N VAL A 6 3.70 1.21 -4.30
CA VAL A 6 2.59 0.59 -5.00
C VAL A 6 3.11 0.26 -6.38
N VAL A 7 3.47 -1.01 -6.58
CA VAL A 7 3.97 -1.47 -7.87
C VAL A 7 2.81 -1.66 -8.86
N ARG A 8 2.24 -0.54 -9.34
CA ARG A 8 1.05 -0.47 -10.21
C ARG A 8 -0.23 -1.02 -9.56
N VAL A 9 -1.11 -0.12 -9.06
CA VAL A 9 -2.45 -0.50 -8.56
C VAL A 9 -3.54 0.54 -8.87
N GLY A 10 -4.77 0.06 -9.05
CA GLY A 10 -5.99 0.87 -8.88
C GLY A 10 -7.26 0.01 -8.99
N LEU A 11 -8.35 0.46 -8.37
CA LEU A 11 -9.66 -0.23 -8.39
C LEU A 11 -10.32 -0.01 -9.76
N PRO A 12 -10.60 -1.10 -10.49
CA PRO A 12 -11.88 -1.79 -10.34
C PRO A 12 -11.75 -3.30 -10.02
N ALA A 13 -10.56 -3.75 -9.64
CA ALA A 13 -10.23 -5.18 -9.57
C ALA A 13 -10.20 -5.80 -8.16
N ASP A 14 -10.71 -5.11 -7.13
CA ASP A 14 -10.75 -5.55 -5.72
C ASP A 14 -9.43 -6.20 -5.25
N ALA A 15 -8.35 -5.44 -5.46
CA ALA A 15 -6.97 -5.86 -5.24
C ALA A 15 -6.32 -5.28 -3.97
N ILE A 16 -6.99 -4.36 -3.26
CA ILE A 16 -6.49 -3.75 -2.01
C ILE A 16 -7.37 -4.20 -0.84
N TYR A 17 -6.74 -4.63 0.24
CA TYR A 17 -7.40 -4.79 1.54
C TYR A 17 -6.76 -3.84 2.57
N VAL A 18 -7.61 -3.11 3.30
CA VAL A 18 -7.18 -2.17 4.35
C VAL A 18 -8.06 -2.39 5.58
N GLU A 19 -7.43 -2.48 6.75
CA GLU A 19 -8.11 -2.43 8.04
C GLU A 19 -7.53 -1.28 8.85
N GLY A 20 -8.36 -0.40 9.43
CA GLY A 20 -7.93 0.82 10.10
C GLY A 20 -8.10 0.79 11.63
N ALA A 21 -7.04 1.10 12.37
CA ALA A 21 -7.05 1.26 13.82
C ALA A 21 -6.87 2.73 14.23
N SER A 22 -7.07 3.01 15.52
CA SER A 22 -6.85 4.33 16.13
C SER A 22 -5.42 4.47 16.63
N ASN A 23 -4.82 5.66 16.52
CA ASN A 23 -3.59 6.01 17.24
C ASN A 23 -3.92 6.28 18.72
N THR A 24 -2.94 6.09 19.61
CA THR A 24 -2.99 6.55 21.01
C THR A 24 -2.03 7.72 21.21
N GLU A 25 -1.83 8.14 22.47
CA GLU A 25 -0.76 9.10 22.83
C GLU A 25 0.61 8.42 22.80
N ASP A 26 0.70 7.18 23.30
CA ASP A 26 1.95 6.39 23.34
C ASP A 26 2.34 5.77 21.99
N GLU A 27 1.36 5.34 21.18
CA GLU A 27 1.57 4.65 19.90
C GLU A 27 0.89 5.38 18.74
N ARG A 28 1.68 6.18 18.00
CA ARG A 28 1.21 7.03 16.88
C ARG A 28 1.95 6.74 15.59
N TYR A 29 1.22 6.22 14.59
CA TYR A 29 1.74 5.81 13.28
C TYR A 29 1.35 6.74 12.14
N SER A 30 0.37 7.63 12.34
CA SER A 30 -0.09 8.63 11.36
C SER A 30 -0.34 9.98 12.05
N PRO A 31 -0.54 11.10 11.32
CA PRO A 31 -0.74 12.41 11.93
C PRO A 31 -2.13 12.55 12.56
N GLY A 32 -3.15 11.93 11.95
CA GLY A 32 -4.54 11.98 12.39
C GLY A 32 -4.86 11.00 13.51
N GLU A 33 -6.15 10.79 13.75
CA GLU A 33 -6.65 9.88 14.80
C GLU A 33 -6.55 8.40 14.41
N ARG A 34 -6.42 8.08 13.11
CA ARG A 34 -6.45 6.70 12.60
C ARG A 34 -5.30 6.41 11.64
N TYR A 35 -4.88 5.16 11.62
CA TYR A 35 -3.90 4.62 10.68
C TYR A 35 -4.43 3.31 10.08
N GLY A 36 -4.04 2.98 8.84
CA GLY A 36 -4.25 1.64 8.31
C GLY A 36 -3.38 0.66 9.10
N ARG A 37 -3.98 -0.22 9.91
CA ARG A 37 -3.31 -1.28 10.69
C ARG A 37 -2.80 -2.38 9.78
N VAL A 38 -3.71 -2.93 8.96
CA VAL A 38 -3.40 -3.86 7.88
C VAL A 38 -3.48 -3.10 6.56
N TYR A 39 -2.51 -3.33 5.69
CA TYR A 39 -2.53 -2.87 4.30
C TYR A 39 -1.97 -3.98 3.44
N GLN A 40 -2.75 -4.48 2.47
CA GLN A 40 -2.38 -5.57 1.59
C GLN A 40 -2.75 -5.25 0.15
N ILE A 41 -1.89 -5.66 -0.79
CA ILE A 41 -2.09 -5.54 -2.24
C ILE A 41 -1.92 -6.91 -2.87
N ASN A 42 -2.94 -7.36 -3.60
CA ASN A 42 -2.90 -8.59 -4.39
C ASN A 42 -2.47 -8.26 -5.83
N TYR A 43 -1.20 -8.52 -6.16
CA TYR A 43 -0.62 -8.19 -7.47
C TYR A 43 -1.17 -9.06 -8.61
N LEU A 44 -1.66 -10.26 -8.33
CA LEU A 44 -2.34 -11.11 -9.33
C LEU A 44 -3.71 -10.57 -9.77
N ARG A 45 -4.35 -9.72 -8.97
CA ARG A 45 -5.57 -9.01 -9.36
C ARG A 45 -5.31 -7.67 -10.02
N CYS A 46 -4.05 -7.20 -10.09
CA CYS A 46 -3.82 -5.78 -10.22
C CYS A 46 -3.52 -5.29 -11.63
N ILE A 47 -4.36 -4.37 -12.09
CA ILE A 47 -4.32 -3.86 -13.47
C ILE A 47 -3.46 -2.60 -13.64
N GLY A 48 -2.89 -2.06 -12.56
CA GLY A 48 -1.92 -0.97 -12.65
C GLY A 48 -2.41 0.41 -13.09
N CYS A 49 -3.71 0.71 -12.97
CA CYS A 49 -4.30 1.93 -13.51
C CYS A 49 -4.03 3.24 -12.70
N GLY A 50 -3.33 3.18 -11.58
CA GLY A 50 -2.92 4.37 -10.79
C GLY A 50 -4.01 5.00 -9.92
N LEU A 51 -5.29 4.64 -10.09
CA LEU A 51 -6.44 5.26 -9.40
C LEU A 51 -6.35 5.28 -7.87
N CYS A 52 -5.64 4.33 -7.25
CA CYS A 52 -5.47 4.34 -5.79
C CYS A 52 -4.61 5.50 -5.27
N ILE A 53 -3.70 6.05 -6.09
CA ILE A 53 -2.82 7.17 -5.73
C ILE A 53 -3.58 8.49 -5.86
N GLU A 54 -4.29 8.68 -6.97
CA GLU A 54 -5.19 9.83 -7.17
C GLU A 54 -6.27 9.90 -6.08
N ALA A 55 -6.82 8.75 -5.69
CA ALA A 55 -7.81 8.65 -4.61
C ALA A 55 -7.22 8.78 -3.19
N CYS A 56 -5.89 8.84 -3.01
CA CYS A 56 -5.27 8.84 -1.68
C CYS A 56 -5.14 10.27 -1.10
N PRO A 57 -6.02 10.71 -0.18
CA PRO A 57 -6.01 12.10 0.29
C PRO A 57 -4.74 12.47 1.08
N THR A 58 -4.08 11.47 1.68
CA THR A 58 -2.84 11.64 2.46
C THR A 58 -1.58 11.43 1.65
N ARG A 59 -1.68 11.09 0.35
CA ARG A 59 -0.54 10.73 -0.53
C ARG A 59 0.40 9.68 0.08
N ALA A 60 -0.17 8.73 0.82
CA ALA A 60 0.56 7.63 1.44
C ALA A 60 1.08 6.60 0.42
N LEU A 61 0.50 6.56 -0.78
CA LEU A 61 0.82 5.62 -1.85
C LEU A 61 1.68 6.29 -2.93
N THR A 62 2.61 5.56 -3.53
CA THR A 62 3.43 6.05 -4.65
C THR A 62 3.77 4.94 -5.64
N MET A 63 3.80 5.27 -6.94
CA MET A 63 4.20 4.32 -7.98
C MET A 63 5.70 4.04 -7.91
N THR A 64 6.09 2.78 -8.13
CA THR A 64 7.47 2.43 -8.48
C THR A 64 7.53 1.92 -9.92
N ASN A 65 8.76 1.83 -10.44
CA ASN A 65 9.06 1.20 -11.73
C ASN A 65 9.57 -0.25 -11.52
N GLU A 66 9.24 -0.89 -10.40
CA GLU A 66 9.54 -2.31 -10.19
C GLU A 66 8.67 -3.15 -11.14
N TYR A 67 9.25 -4.18 -11.76
CA TYR A 67 8.54 -5.10 -12.67
C TYR A 67 8.95 -6.57 -12.48
N GLU A 68 10.08 -6.83 -11.81
CA GLU A 68 10.63 -8.16 -11.55
C GLU A 68 9.98 -8.78 -10.31
N MET A 69 8.66 -8.95 -10.36
CA MET A 69 7.83 -9.50 -9.27
C MET A 69 7.24 -10.87 -9.63
N ALA A 70 7.83 -11.60 -10.57
CA ALA A 70 7.36 -12.94 -10.92
C ALA A 70 7.65 -13.91 -9.77
N ASP A 71 6.64 -14.68 -9.38
CA ASP A 71 6.69 -15.65 -8.29
C ASP A 71 5.82 -16.86 -8.67
N ASP A 72 6.15 -18.05 -8.17
CA ASP A 72 5.42 -19.29 -8.47
C ASP A 72 4.27 -19.55 -7.49
N ASN A 73 4.25 -18.85 -6.35
CA ASN A 73 3.24 -18.98 -5.32
C ASN A 73 2.27 -17.80 -5.29
N ARG A 74 0.97 -18.10 -5.36
CA ARG A 74 -0.12 -17.11 -5.27
C ARG A 74 -0.08 -16.28 -3.98
N ALA A 75 0.36 -16.85 -2.87
CA ALA A 75 0.39 -16.17 -1.58
C ALA A 75 1.46 -15.07 -1.54
N ASP A 76 2.62 -15.30 -2.15
CA ASP A 76 3.77 -14.39 -2.11
C ASP A 76 3.56 -13.10 -2.93
N LEU A 77 2.62 -13.14 -3.88
CA LEU A 77 2.09 -12.02 -4.65
C LEU A 77 0.97 -11.23 -3.94
N ILE A 78 0.67 -11.55 -2.67
CA ILE A 78 -0.15 -10.72 -1.78
C ILE A 78 0.78 -10.00 -0.81
N TRP A 79 1.17 -8.77 -1.16
CA TRP A 79 2.16 -8.02 -0.39
C TRP A 79 1.50 -7.28 0.78
N GLY A 80 2.01 -7.50 1.99
CA GLY A 80 1.69 -6.72 3.17
C GLY A 80 2.56 -5.47 3.31
N LYS A 81 2.29 -4.66 4.35
CA LYS A 81 3.08 -3.46 4.70
C LYS A 81 4.59 -3.70 4.74
N ASP A 82 5.02 -4.84 5.22
CA ASP A 82 6.41 -5.30 5.28
C ASP A 82 7.09 -5.26 3.91
N LYS A 83 6.43 -5.73 2.85
CA LYS A 83 6.90 -5.62 1.46
C LYS A 83 6.61 -4.27 0.82
N LEU A 84 5.73 -3.44 1.41
CA LEU A 84 5.25 -2.18 0.81
C LEU A 84 5.88 -0.91 1.40
N LEU A 85 6.50 -0.90 2.57
CA LEU A 85 7.09 0.31 3.14
C LEU A 85 8.38 0.72 2.40
N VAL A 86 8.49 1.99 2.01
CA VAL A 86 9.76 2.59 1.55
C VAL A 86 10.47 3.33 2.68
N SER A 87 11.80 3.19 2.73
CA SER A 87 12.66 3.77 3.77
C SER A 87 12.74 5.29 3.70
N GLU A 88 12.72 5.85 2.49
CA GLU A 88 12.79 7.30 2.28
C GLU A 88 11.39 7.94 2.24
N PRO A 89 11.19 9.13 2.85
CA PRO A 89 9.99 9.91 2.62
C PRO A 89 9.99 10.37 1.16
N GLY A 90 9.11 9.77 0.35
CA GLY A 90 9.04 10.07 -1.07
C GLY A 90 8.90 11.57 -1.36
N ARG A 91 9.50 12.00 -2.48
CA ARG A 91 9.39 13.36 -3.01
C ARG A 91 7.95 13.76 -3.34
#